data_AF-A0A820WH17-F1
#
_entry.id   AF-A0A820WH17-F1
#
_cell.length_a   1.000
_cell.length_b   1.000
_cell.length_c   1.000
_cell.angle_alpha   90.00
_cell.angle_beta   90.00
_cell.angle_gamma   90.00
#
_symmetry.space_group_name_H-M   'P 1'
#
loop_
_entity.id
_entity.type
_entity.pdbx_description
1 polymer ?
#
loop_
_entity_poly.entity_id
_entity_poly.type
_entity_poly.pdbx_seq_one_letter_code
_entity_poly.pdbx_strand_id
1 'polypeptide(L)'
;MDLVLWHCNNGIHVRSSDGSSDFYCLCPPEYYGDRCQFQRKRLIFTLQVQMEGAFENLPLTFKIAVLLVRGSIPSTIISHDQFVYLPHHYCLPKYDTQLLYLINESSLSLSSSSINHSVHIHLYNGQTLEHHAWWYFPVPFEYLPVNRMAKRVIVTTFPVASEFSQKKFHNTNCTSCSNNAVCLGYDIDLDQDICVCFSNFTGRRCLIPFEVCTAESCNGHGKCIPSDAHFNLYDQFMCLCDKEWMDSRCKFQAPV
;
A
#
# COMPACT_ATOMS: atom_id res chain seq x y z
N MET A 1 38.24 -9.92 -23.70
CA MET A 1 37.01 -9.09 -23.81
C MET A 1 35.93 -9.95 -23.20
N ASP A 2 35.84 -9.93 -21.87
CA ASP A 2 35.20 -11.01 -21.12
C ASP A 2 33.93 -10.52 -20.45
N LEU A 3 32.91 -11.37 -20.54
CA LEU A 3 31.51 -11.13 -20.22
C LEU A 3 31.30 -10.71 -18.76
N VAL A 4 31.02 -9.43 -18.52
CA VAL A 4 30.65 -8.89 -17.19
C VAL A 4 29.14 -9.13 -16.86
N LEU A 5 28.37 -9.76 -17.75
CA LEU A 5 26.91 -9.61 -17.75
C LEU A 5 26.07 -10.51 -16.81
N TRP A 6 26.62 -11.46 -16.03
CA TRP A 6 25.80 -12.42 -15.27
C TRP A 6 26.22 -12.67 -13.81
N HIS A 7 26.91 -11.75 -13.14
CA HIS A 7 27.37 -12.00 -11.76
C HIS A 7 26.28 -11.84 -10.70
N CYS A 8 25.29 -10.97 -10.96
CA CYS A 8 24.23 -10.60 -10.02
C CYS A 8 22.82 -10.96 -10.51
N ASN A 9 22.66 -11.78 -11.54
CA ASN A 9 21.37 -12.17 -12.12
C ASN A 9 20.39 -10.97 -12.26
N ASN A 10 19.37 -10.89 -11.39
CA ASN A 10 18.34 -9.85 -11.38
C ASN A 10 18.70 -8.60 -10.54
N GLY A 11 19.91 -8.55 -9.98
CA GLY A 11 20.40 -7.49 -9.12
C GLY A 11 21.48 -6.63 -9.76
N ILE A 12 21.88 -5.61 -9.02
CA ILE A 12 22.86 -4.62 -9.45
C ILE A 12 24.22 -4.98 -8.86
N HIS A 13 25.22 -5.13 -9.73
CA HIS A 13 26.60 -5.39 -9.33
C HIS A 13 27.27 -4.13 -8.80
N VAL A 14 27.77 -4.17 -7.57
CA VAL A 14 28.48 -3.07 -6.91
C VAL A 14 29.83 -3.56 -6.41
N ARG A 15 30.88 -2.75 -6.56
CA ARG A 15 32.22 -3.09 -6.07
C ARG A 15 32.42 -2.58 -4.65
N SER A 16 33.17 -3.34 -3.86
CA SER A 16 33.60 -2.90 -2.53
C SER A 16 34.45 -1.63 -2.62
N SER A 17 34.22 -0.70 -1.69
CA SER A 17 35.01 0.53 -1.55
C SER A 17 36.38 0.26 -0.93
N ASP A 18 36.56 -0.89 -0.28
CA ASP A 18 37.67 -1.13 0.66
C ASP A 18 38.95 -1.60 -0.05
N GLY A 19 39.01 -1.50 -1.38
CA GLY A 19 40.15 -1.92 -2.18
C GLY A 19 40.27 -3.44 -2.35
N SER A 20 39.38 -4.24 -1.75
CA SER A 20 39.24 -5.65 -2.10
C SER A 20 38.62 -5.76 -3.50
N SER A 21 39.01 -6.78 -4.27
CA SER A 21 38.39 -7.11 -5.56
C SER A 21 36.98 -7.71 -5.41
N ASP A 22 36.38 -7.60 -4.22
CA ASP A 22 35.09 -8.18 -3.91
C ASP A 22 33.97 -7.33 -4.50
N PHE A 23 32.90 -8.02 -4.89
CA PHE A 23 31.68 -7.41 -5.37
C PHE A 23 30.51 -7.88 -4.52
N TYR A 24 29.48 -7.04 -4.46
CA TYR A 24 28.21 -7.32 -3.82
C TYR A 24 27.10 -7.13 -4.83
N CYS A 25 26.03 -7.90 -4.70
CA CYS A 25 24.83 -7.75 -5.50
C CYS A 25 23.74 -7.09 -4.66
N LEU A 26 23.27 -5.93 -5.10
CA LEU A 26 22.08 -5.30 -4.53
C LEU A 26 20.86 -5.92 -5.20
N CYS A 27 20.08 -6.69 -4.43
CA CYS A 27 18.88 -7.33 -4.93
C CYS A 27 17.67 -6.41 -4.80
N PRO A 28 16.82 -6.31 -5.84
CA PRO A 28 15.50 -5.72 -5.68
C PRO A 28 14.63 -6.61 -4.77
N PRO A 29 13.54 -6.08 -4.18
CA PRO A 29 12.76 -6.79 -3.15
C PRO A 29 12.20 -8.16 -3.59
N GLU A 30 12.03 -8.39 -4.90
CA GLU A 30 11.52 -9.65 -5.44
C GLU A 30 12.56 -10.77 -5.51
N TYR A 31 13.83 -10.47 -5.30
CA TYR A 31 14.91 -11.44 -5.45
C TYR A 31 15.83 -11.43 -4.25
N TYR A 32 16.45 -12.57 -3.96
CA TYR A 32 17.33 -12.73 -2.81
C TYR A 32 18.47 -13.72 -3.10
N GLY A 33 19.36 -13.84 -2.12
CA GLY A 33 20.62 -14.57 -2.21
C GLY A 33 21.76 -13.65 -2.65
N ASP A 34 23.00 -14.10 -2.42
CA ASP A 34 24.21 -13.29 -2.64
C ASP A 34 24.39 -12.81 -4.09
N ARG A 35 23.66 -13.40 -5.03
CA ARG A 35 23.66 -13.07 -6.45
C ARG A 35 22.26 -12.82 -7.01
N CYS A 36 21.27 -12.55 -6.16
CA CYS A 36 19.87 -12.32 -6.56
C CYS A 36 19.31 -13.42 -7.47
N GLN A 37 19.74 -14.66 -7.23
CA GLN A 37 19.43 -15.83 -8.04
C GLN A 37 18.09 -16.47 -7.68
N PHE A 38 17.59 -16.20 -6.47
CA PHE A 38 16.34 -16.79 -5.98
C PHE A 38 15.22 -15.78 -6.06
N GLN A 39 14.08 -16.22 -6.59
CA GLN A 39 12.87 -15.41 -6.63
C GLN A 39 12.09 -15.59 -5.33
N ARG A 40 11.72 -14.47 -4.74
CA ARG A 40 10.87 -14.42 -3.54
C ARG A 40 9.44 -14.80 -3.89
N LYS A 41 8.81 -15.61 -3.04
CA LYS A 41 7.37 -15.89 -3.14
C LYS A 41 6.58 -14.61 -2.97
N ARG A 42 5.59 -14.39 -3.83
CA ARG A 42 4.78 -13.17 -3.82
C ARG A 42 3.32 -13.42 -4.18
N LEU A 43 2.45 -12.57 -3.64
CA LEU A 43 1.04 -12.46 -3.96
C LEU A 43 0.84 -11.14 -4.73
N ILE A 44 0.43 -11.24 -5.99
CA ILE A 44 -0.08 -10.11 -6.75
C ILE A 44 -1.57 -10.00 -6.41
N PHE A 45 -1.92 -8.95 -5.68
CA PHE A 45 -3.28 -8.69 -5.24
C PHE A 45 -3.90 -7.56 -6.05
N THR A 46 -5.01 -7.86 -6.72
CA THR A 46 -5.81 -6.88 -7.48
C THR A 46 -7.05 -6.51 -6.68
N LEU A 47 -7.14 -5.27 -6.20
CA LEU A 47 -8.31 -4.74 -5.53
C LEU A 47 -9.16 -3.91 -6.48
N GLN A 48 -10.45 -4.23 -6.58
CA GLN A 48 -11.45 -3.38 -7.19
C GLN A 48 -12.36 -2.82 -6.10
N VAL A 49 -12.47 -1.50 -6.02
CA VAL A 49 -13.35 -0.84 -5.05
C VAL A 49 -14.62 -0.40 -5.77
N GLN A 50 -15.78 -0.81 -5.26
CA GLN A 50 -17.10 -0.39 -5.74
C GLN A 50 -17.79 0.41 -4.64
N MET A 51 -18.22 1.64 -4.96
CA MET A 51 -18.96 2.50 -4.04
C MET A 51 -20.46 2.29 -4.22
N GLU A 52 -21.19 2.10 -3.11
CA GLU A 52 -22.65 2.01 -3.07
C GLU A 52 -23.24 3.13 -2.19
N GLY A 53 -24.17 3.90 -2.78
CA GLY A 53 -24.89 4.99 -2.12
C GLY A 53 -24.66 6.37 -2.76
N ALA A 54 -25.27 7.41 -2.17
CA ALA A 54 -25.15 8.77 -2.66
C ALA A 54 -23.76 9.34 -2.35
N PHE A 55 -23.03 9.74 -3.39
CA PHE A 55 -21.67 10.27 -3.30
C PHE A 55 -21.54 11.57 -2.50
N GLU A 56 -22.64 12.29 -2.29
CA GLU A 56 -22.67 13.60 -1.61
C GLU A 56 -22.20 13.53 -0.14
N ASN A 57 -22.29 12.36 0.50
CA ASN A 57 -21.90 12.18 1.91
C ASN A 57 -20.58 11.42 2.09
N LEU A 58 -19.89 11.03 1.01
CA LEU A 58 -18.66 10.26 1.10
C LEU A 58 -17.44 11.19 1.24
N PRO A 59 -16.43 10.79 2.03
CA PRO A 59 -15.12 11.42 2.01
C PRO A 59 -14.58 11.52 0.59
N LEU A 60 -13.97 12.67 0.27
CA LEU A 60 -13.38 12.89 -1.05
C LEU A 60 -12.16 12.00 -1.29
N THR A 61 -11.48 11.58 -0.22
CA THR A 61 -10.38 10.62 -0.26
C THR A 61 -10.53 9.58 0.83
N PHE A 62 -10.08 8.38 0.52
CA PHE A 62 -9.83 7.32 1.48
C PHE A 62 -8.35 6.94 1.48
N LYS A 63 -7.86 6.35 2.56
CA LYS A 63 -6.57 5.68 2.63
C LYS A 63 -6.83 4.18 2.81
N ILE A 64 -6.30 3.37 1.90
CA ILE A 64 -6.42 1.92 1.91
C ILE A 64 -5.07 1.35 2.29
N ALA A 65 -5.06 0.48 3.30
CA ALA A 65 -3.92 -0.36 3.64
C ALA A 65 -4.26 -1.81 3.32
N VAL A 66 -3.38 -2.47 2.57
CA VAL A 66 -3.47 -3.88 2.22
C VAL A 66 -2.34 -4.62 2.92
N LEU A 67 -2.67 -5.61 3.74
CA LEU A 67 -1.72 -6.33 4.60
C LEU A 67 -1.75 -7.81 4.24
N LEU A 68 -0.58 -8.41 4.02
CA LEU A 68 -0.40 -9.86 4.01
C LEU A 68 -0.09 -10.34 5.42
N VAL A 69 -0.96 -11.20 5.94
CA VAL A 69 -0.98 -11.59 7.34
C VAL A 69 -0.83 -13.10 7.46
N ARG A 70 0.04 -13.53 8.38
CA ARG A 70 0.25 -14.94 8.77
C ARG A 70 -0.55 -15.29 10.02
N GLY A 71 -1.27 -16.40 9.95
CA GLY A 71 -1.87 -17.06 11.10
C GLY A 71 -3.16 -16.39 11.59
N SER A 72 -3.82 -17.07 12.53
CA SER A 72 -5.18 -16.71 12.92
C SER A 72 -5.24 -15.70 14.08
N ILE A 73 -4.49 -15.89 15.19
CA ILE A 73 -4.27 -14.94 16.30
C ILE A 73 -3.10 -15.46 17.18
N PRO A 74 -2.12 -14.63 17.63
CA PRO A 74 -1.86 -13.29 17.15
C PRO A 74 -1.33 -13.37 15.72
N SER A 75 -2.01 -12.65 14.85
CA SER A 75 -1.71 -12.57 13.44
C SER A 75 -0.46 -11.71 13.23
N THR A 76 0.46 -12.15 12.38
CA THR A 76 1.71 -11.43 12.11
C THR A 76 1.66 -10.79 10.73
N ILE A 77 1.99 -9.51 10.61
CA ILE A 77 2.00 -8.81 9.32
C ILE A 77 3.36 -9.06 8.66
N ILE A 78 3.35 -9.68 7.48
CA ILE A 78 4.56 -10.07 6.74
C ILE A 78 4.93 -9.02 5.69
N SER A 79 3.93 -8.38 5.11
CA SER A 79 4.11 -7.40 4.05
C SER A 79 2.89 -6.50 4.01
N HIS A 80 3.08 -5.25 3.61
CA HIS A 80 2.00 -4.30 3.47
C HIS A 80 2.20 -3.37 2.28
N ASP A 81 1.10 -2.80 1.83
CA ASP A 81 1.08 -1.70 0.88
C ASP A 81 -0.02 -0.70 1.27
N GLN A 82 0.15 0.57 0.89
CA GLN A 82 -0.78 1.64 1.23
C GLN A 82 -0.94 2.61 0.07
N PHE A 83 -2.18 2.99 -0.21
CA PHE A 83 -2.51 3.96 -1.25
C PHE A 83 -3.75 4.78 -0.87
N VAL A 84 -3.85 5.97 -1.44
CA VAL A 84 -5.01 6.84 -1.39
C VAL A 84 -6.02 6.36 -2.43
N TYR A 85 -7.31 6.52 -2.16
CA TYR A 85 -8.40 6.14 -3.05
C TYR A 85 -9.35 7.32 -3.24
N LEU A 86 -9.76 7.55 -4.48
CA LEU A 86 -10.60 8.67 -4.89
C LEU A 86 -11.92 8.17 -5.49
N PRO A 87 -13.03 8.24 -4.74
CA PRO A 87 -14.32 7.74 -5.21
C PRO A 87 -14.84 8.43 -6.49
N HIS A 88 -14.55 9.71 -6.65
CA HIS A 88 -15.17 10.59 -7.66
C HIS A 88 -14.40 10.64 -8.99
N HIS A 89 -13.15 10.21 -9.04
CA HIS A 89 -12.30 10.41 -10.22
C HIS A 89 -12.26 9.20 -11.15
N TYR A 90 -12.53 7.99 -10.65
CA TYR A 90 -12.35 6.77 -11.42
C TYR A 90 -13.60 5.89 -11.36
N CYS A 91 -14.16 5.57 -12.52
CA CYS A 91 -15.09 4.46 -12.64
C CYS A 91 -14.32 3.14 -12.44
N LEU A 92 -14.55 2.47 -11.31
CA LEU A 92 -14.07 1.10 -11.02
C LEU A 92 -12.54 0.90 -11.12
N PRO A 93 -11.71 1.73 -10.47
CA PRO A 93 -10.26 1.55 -10.51
C PRO A 93 -9.87 0.18 -9.93
N LYS A 94 -8.92 -0.46 -10.61
CA LYS A 94 -8.25 -1.66 -10.16
C LYS A 94 -6.88 -1.26 -9.65
N TYR A 95 -6.56 -1.67 -8.43
CA TYR A 95 -5.26 -1.44 -7.81
C TYR A 95 -4.53 -2.76 -7.74
N ASP A 96 -3.39 -2.84 -8.42
CA ASP A 96 -2.51 -3.98 -8.37
C ASP A 96 -1.37 -3.68 -7.39
N THR A 97 -1.24 -4.53 -6.39
CA THR A 97 -0.13 -4.48 -5.41
C THR A 97 0.56 -5.83 -5.33
N GLN A 98 1.84 -5.80 -4.96
CA GLN A 98 2.66 -6.99 -4.81
C GLN A 98 3.06 -7.14 -3.34
N LEU A 99 2.49 -8.15 -2.69
CA LEU A 99 2.79 -8.50 -1.30
C LEU A 99 3.79 -9.65 -1.28
N LEU A 100 4.82 -9.54 -0.46
CA LEU A 100 5.93 -10.47 -0.45
C LEU A 100 5.88 -11.38 0.79
N TYR A 101 6.12 -12.67 0.62
CA TYR A 101 6.22 -13.64 1.73
C TYR A 101 7.62 -13.61 2.35
N LEU A 102 7.85 -14.10 3.57
CA LEU A 102 9.21 -14.12 4.11
C LEU A 102 10.14 -15.03 3.30
N ILE A 103 11.39 -14.62 3.14
CA ILE A 103 12.43 -15.39 2.42
C ILE A 103 12.67 -16.77 3.07
N ASN A 104 12.61 -16.84 4.40
CA ASN A 104 12.91 -18.06 5.17
C ASN A 104 11.69 -18.94 5.45
N GLU A 105 10.53 -18.67 4.84
CA GLU A 105 9.39 -19.59 4.91
C GLU A 105 9.68 -20.82 4.04
N SER A 106 10.11 -21.91 4.68
CA SER A 106 10.35 -23.18 4.01
C SER A 106 9.11 -23.61 3.22
N SER A 107 9.28 -23.99 1.95
CA SER A 107 8.23 -24.58 1.10
C SER A 107 7.75 -25.97 1.57
N LEU A 108 8.24 -26.44 2.72
CA LEU A 108 7.94 -27.74 3.31
C LEU A 108 7.01 -27.57 4.53
N SER A 109 5.80 -27.05 4.33
CA SER A 109 4.70 -27.32 5.27
C SER A 109 3.99 -28.63 4.91
N LEU A 110 4.75 -29.74 4.91
CA LEU A 110 4.21 -31.10 4.86
C LEU A 110 3.95 -31.67 6.27
N SER A 111 3.93 -30.82 7.29
CA SER A 111 3.67 -31.19 8.69
C SER A 111 2.55 -30.35 9.30
N SER A 112 1.36 -30.96 9.42
CA SER A 112 0.35 -30.82 10.48
C SER A 112 -0.05 -29.45 11.07
N SER A 113 0.29 -28.32 10.45
CA SER A 113 -0.35 -27.02 10.69
C SER A 113 -0.33 -26.23 9.39
N SER A 114 -1.46 -26.17 8.70
CA SER A 114 -1.62 -25.27 7.56
C SER A 114 -1.41 -23.83 8.07
N ILE A 115 -0.23 -23.27 7.83
CA ILE A 115 0.00 -21.85 8.04
C ILE A 115 -0.95 -21.17 7.06
N ASN A 116 -1.94 -20.46 7.58
CA ASN A 116 -2.93 -19.81 6.74
C ASN A 116 -2.49 -18.36 6.56
N HIS A 117 -2.18 -17.97 5.33
CA HIS A 117 -2.03 -16.57 4.98
C HIS A 117 -3.36 -15.97 4.58
N SER A 118 -3.50 -14.68 4.83
CA SER A 118 -4.69 -13.92 4.50
C SER A 118 -4.32 -12.50 4.11
N VAL A 119 -5.17 -11.90 3.28
CA VAL A 119 -5.09 -10.48 2.95
C VAL A 119 -6.11 -9.75 3.80
N HIS A 120 -5.63 -8.81 4.61
CA HIS A 120 -6.45 -7.87 5.35
C HIS A 120 -6.44 -6.54 4.60
N ILE A 121 -7.59 -5.91 4.49
CA ILE A 121 -7.73 -4.59 3.87
C ILE A 121 -8.39 -3.68 4.88
N HIS A 122 -7.79 -2.54 5.14
CA HIS A 122 -8.32 -1.51 6.03
C HIS A 122 -8.53 -0.22 5.27
N LEU A 123 -9.70 0.39 5.43
CA LEU A 123 -10.10 1.63 4.78
C LEU A 123 -10.29 2.71 5.85
N TYR A 124 -9.62 3.83 5.65
CA TYR A 124 -9.67 5.00 6.53
C TYR A 124 -10.14 6.23 5.77
N ASN A 125 -10.83 7.15 6.44
CA ASN A 125 -11.09 8.48 5.92
C ASN A 125 -9.75 9.19 5.66
N GLY A 126 -9.55 9.74 4.46
CA GLY A 126 -8.27 10.36 4.09
C GLY A 126 -7.93 11.64 4.87
N GLN A 127 -8.93 12.31 5.47
CA GLN A 127 -8.75 13.53 6.24
C GLN A 127 -8.75 13.28 7.75
N THR A 128 -9.72 12.52 8.28
CA THR A 128 -9.85 12.30 9.74
C THR A 128 -9.07 11.08 10.22
N LEU A 129 -8.61 10.22 9.32
CA LEU A 129 -8.07 8.88 9.62
C LEU A 129 -9.01 7.99 10.44
N GLU A 130 -10.30 8.31 10.49
CA GLU A 130 -11.28 7.44 11.10
C GLU A 130 -11.43 6.16 10.27
N HIS A 131 -11.46 5.02 10.95
CA HIS A 131 -11.61 3.72 10.30
C HIS A 131 -13.03 3.58 9.73
N HIS A 132 -13.14 3.36 8.42
CA HIS A 132 -14.41 3.29 7.70
C HIS A 132 -14.90 1.87 7.51
N ALA A 133 -14.02 0.96 7.08
CA ALA A 133 -14.36 -0.42 6.78
C ALA A 133 -13.11 -1.31 6.74
N TRP A 134 -13.30 -2.62 6.83
CA TRP A 134 -12.22 -3.60 6.65
C TRP A 134 -12.74 -4.87 5.98
N TRP A 135 -11.84 -5.61 5.33
CA TRP A 135 -12.12 -6.91 4.73
C TRP A 135 -11.01 -7.90 5.02
N TYR A 136 -11.38 -9.19 5.01
CA TYR A 136 -10.50 -10.31 5.23
C TYR A 136 -10.69 -11.34 4.12
N PHE A 137 -9.60 -11.77 3.50
CA PHE A 137 -9.64 -12.80 2.48
C PHE A 137 -8.53 -13.85 2.70
N PRO A 138 -8.87 -15.13 2.95
CA PRO A 138 -7.87 -16.18 3.05
C PRO A 138 -7.18 -16.43 1.69
N VAL A 139 -5.89 -16.75 1.72
CA VAL A 139 -5.11 -17.12 0.53
C VAL A 139 -5.14 -18.64 0.38
N PRO A 140 -5.81 -19.20 -0.64
CA PRO A 140 -6.08 -20.65 -0.71
C PRO A 140 -4.93 -21.50 -1.23
N PHE A 141 -3.97 -20.93 -1.98
CA PHE A 141 -2.90 -21.69 -2.66
C PHE A 141 -1.55 -20.98 -2.57
N GLU A 142 -0.60 -21.53 -1.80
CA GLU A 142 0.77 -20.99 -1.69
C GLU A 142 1.77 -21.64 -2.66
N TYR A 143 1.30 -22.51 -3.55
CA TYR A 143 2.14 -23.44 -4.31
C TYR A 143 2.87 -22.84 -5.52
N LEU A 144 2.70 -21.55 -5.79
CA LEU A 144 3.35 -20.87 -6.92
C LEU A 144 4.27 -19.75 -6.40
N PRO A 145 5.48 -19.58 -6.97
CA PRO A 145 6.35 -18.43 -6.67
C PRO A 145 5.63 -17.09 -6.85
N VAL A 146 4.61 -17.05 -7.70
CA VAL A 146 3.74 -15.90 -7.92
C VAL A 146 2.28 -16.36 -7.87
N ASN A 147 1.58 -16.04 -6.78
CA ASN A 147 0.14 -16.20 -6.68
C ASN A 147 -0.57 -14.92 -7.15
N ARG A 148 -1.74 -15.06 -7.77
CA ARG A 148 -2.58 -13.93 -8.20
C ARG A 148 -3.95 -14.04 -7.57
N MET A 149 -4.40 -12.97 -6.93
CA MET A 149 -5.70 -12.91 -6.27
C MET A 149 -6.38 -11.60 -6.58
N ALA A 150 -7.59 -11.66 -7.12
CA ALA A 150 -8.40 -10.48 -7.39
C ALA A 150 -9.63 -10.46 -6.48
N LYS A 151 -9.92 -9.32 -5.88
CA LYS A 151 -11.10 -9.11 -5.03
C LYS A 151 -11.79 -7.81 -5.36
N ARG A 152 -13.12 -7.86 -5.34
CA ARG A 152 -13.97 -6.68 -5.37
C ARG A 152 -14.51 -6.44 -3.96
N VAL A 153 -14.32 -5.23 -3.44
CA VAL A 153 -14.90 -4.78 -2.18
C VAL A 153 -15.98 -3.75 -2.45
N ILE A 154 -17.03 -3.80 -1.65
CA ILE A 154 -18.14 -2.85 -1.71
C ILE A 154 -18.02 -1.93 -0.51
N VAL A 155 -18.02 -0.62 -0.75
CA VAL A 155 -17.93 0.42 0.27
C VAL A 155 -19.25 1.17 0.29
N THR A 156 -19.91 1.16 1.44
CA THR A 156 -21.16 1.87 1.69
C THR A 156 -20.91 3.26 2.29
N THR A 157 -21.88 4.16 2.14
CA THR A 157 -21.85 5.52 2.73
C THR A 157 -21.75 5.53 4.24
N PHE A 158 -22.33 4.54 4.91
CA PHE A 158 -22.22 4.37 6.34
C PHE A 158 -21.05 3.44 6.65
N PRO A 159 -20.23 3.77 7.67
CA PRO A 159 -19.22 2.84 8.15
C PRO A 159 -19.95 1.57 8.54
N VAL A 160 -19.56 0.44 7.94
CA VAL A 160 -20.12 -0.84 8.34
C VAL A 160 -19.60 -1.09 9.74
N ALA A 161 -20.45 -0.81 10.74
CA ALA A 161 -20.26 -1.28 12.09
C ALA A 161 -20.45 -2.80 12.08
N SER A 162 -19.50 -3.51 11.49
CA SER A 162 -19.35 -4.93 11.81
C SER A 162 -19.06 -4.97 13.30
N GLU A 163 -19.70 -5.85 14.06
CA GLU A 163 -19.44 -6.08 15.49
C GLU A 163 -17.96 -6.42 15.80
N PHE A 164 -17.12 -6.47 14.77
CA PHE A 164 -15.66 -6.49 14.80
C PHE A 164 -14.99 -5.11 14.89
N SER A 165 -15.72 -4.00 15.07
CA SER A 165 -15.17 -2.65 15.32
C SER A 165 -14.28 -2.56 16.57
N GLN A 166 -14.13 -3.65 17.34
CA GLN A 166 -13.23 -3.74 18.47
C GLN A 166 -12.38 -5.01 18.54
N LYS A 167 -12.27 -5.80 17.45
CA LYS A 167 -10.98 -6.47 17.26
C LYS A 167 -10.03 -5.43 16.65
N LYS A 168 -9.75 -4.40 17.47
CA LYS A 168 -8.42 -3.79 17.55
C LYS A 168 -7.48 -4.95 17.28
N PHE A 169 -6.58 -4.81 16.32
CA PHE A 169 -5.43 -5.71 16.25
C PHE A 169 -4.65 -5.43 17.56
N HIS A 170 -5.14 -6.03 18.65
CA HIS A 170 -4.97 -5.55 20.01
C HIS A 170 -3.64 -6.13 20.44
N ASN A 171 -2.57 -5.38 20.18
CA ASN A 171 -1.45 -5.08 21.08
C ASN A 171 -0.24 -4.63 20.25
N THR A 172 -0.37 -3.56 19.49
CA THR A 172 0.73 -2.99 18.70
C THR A 172 1.11 -1.65 19.30
N ASN A 173 2.05 -1.68 20.24
CA ASN A 173 2.76 -0.47 20.63
C ASN A 173 3.70 -0.11 19.48
N CYS A 174 3.17 0.44 18.38
CA CYS A 174 4.01 1.19 17.48
C CYS A 174 4.64 2.31 18.30
N THR A 175 5.96 2.38 18.29
CA THR A 175 6.69 3.41 19.05
C THR A 175 7.19 4.53 18.13
N SER A 176 7.14 4.32 16.82
CA SER A 176 7.75 5.20 15.86
C SER A 176 6.77 6.05 15.03
N CYS A 177 5.47 5.72 15.02
CA CYS A 177 4.46 6.53 14.34
C CYS A 177 4.28 7.88 15.03
N SER A 178 4.28 8.96 14.24
CA SER A 178 4.20 10.34 14.74
C SER A 178 2.95 11.07 14.22
N ASN A 179 2.72 12.30 14.69
CA ASN A 179 1.68 13.20 14.19
C ASN A 179 0.26 12.60 14.20
N ASN A 180 -0.08 11.91 15.29
CA ASN A 180 -1.38 11.24 15.50
C ASN A 180 -1.74 10.20 14.41
N ALA A 181 -0.75 9.68 13.69
CA ALA A 181 -0.95 8.64 12.70
C ALA A 181 -1.58 7.37 13.30
N VAL A 182 -2.32 6.63 12.47
CA VAL A 182 -2.88 5.35 12.88
C VAL A 182 -1.81 4.27 12.76
N CYS A 183 -1.55 3.55 13.85
CA CYS A 183 -0.68 2.38 13.88
C CYS A 183 -1.47 1.13 13.47
N LEU A 184 -1.04 0.46 12.40
CA LEU A 184 -1.63 -0.82 11.98
C LEU A 184 -0.93 -2.02 12.63
N GLY A 185 0.36 -1.88 12.94
CA GLY A 185 1.16 -2.93 13.54
C GLY A 185 2.61 -2.89 13.09
N TYR A 186 3.25 -4.06 13.09
CA TYR A 186 4.66 -4.23 12.77
C TYR A 186 4.83 -5.17 11.57
N ASP A 187 5.50 -4.69 10.54
CA ASP A 187 5.93 -5.50 9.40
C ASP A 187 7.22 -6.23 9.79
N ILE A 188 7.14 -7.54 9.96
CA ILE A 188 8.29 -8.34 10.40
C ILE A 188 9.36 -8.55 9.32
N ASP A 189 9.02 -8.35 8.04
CA ASP A 189 9.98 -8.48 6.96
C ASP A 189 10.80 -7.20 6.78
N LEU A 190 10.12 -6.06 6.90
CA LEU A 190 10.73 -4.74 6.82
C LEU A 190 11.29 -4.24 8.16
N ASP A 191 11.05 -4.98 9.25
CA ASP A 191 11.47 -4.67 10.61
C ASP A 191 11.06 -3.25 11.05
N GLN A 192 9.79 -2.90 10.81
CA GLN A 192 9.30 -1.54 11.07
C GLN A 192 7.80 -1.46 11.38
N ASP A 193 7.42 -0.42 12.12
CA ASP A 193 6.02 -0.07 12.35
C ASP A 193 5.34 0.37 11.04
N ILE A 194 4.05 0.07 10.93
CA ILE A 194 3.18 0.44 9.82
C ILE A 194 2.30 1.61 10.27
N CYS A 195 2.58 2.79 9.74
CA CYS A 195 1.87 4.02 10.08
C CYS A 195 1.01 4.49 8.89
N VAL A 196 -0.25 4.83 9.16
CA VAL A 196 -1.14 5.54 8.21
C VAL A 196 -1.13 7.02 8.56
N CYS A 197 -0.53 7.83 7.71
CA CYS A 197 -0.31 9.26 7.96
C CYS A 197 -1.54 10.11 7.62
N PHE A 198 -1.72 11.23 8.30
CA PHE A 198 -2.64 12.28 7.85
C PHE A 198 -2.20 12.83 6.49
N SER A 199 -3.12 13.43 5.74
CA SER A 199 -2.85 13.92 4.37
C SER A 199 -1.74 14.97 4.28
N ASN A 200 -1.44 15.67 5.38
CA ASN A 200 -0.38 16.68 5.47
C ASN A 200 0.96 16.12 5.96
N PHE A 201 1.09 14.81 6.15
CA PHE A 201 2.34 14.16 6.55
C PHE A 201 2.63 12.94 5.68
N THR A 202 3.91 12.66 5.47
CA THR A 202 4.41 11.53 4.69
C THR A 202 5.61 10.87 5.36
N GLY A 203 6.11 9.82 4.71
CA GLY A 203 7.21 8.99 5.18
C GLY A 203 6.76 7.89 6.13
N ARG A 204 7.65 6.92 6.34
CA ARG A 204 7.37 5.67 7.08
C ARG A 204 6.86 5.89 8.50
N ARG A 205 7.25 6.99 9.13
CA ARG A 205 6.88 7.39 10.51
C ARG A 205 5.90 8.56 10.57
N CYS A 206 5.42 9.04 9.42
CA CYS A 206 4.59 10.23 9.31
C CYS A 206 5.23 11.50 9.89
N LEU A 207 6.56 11.60 9.85
CA LEU A 207 7.32 12.71 10.43
C LEU A 207 7.53 13.87 9.44
N ILE A 208 7.41 13.62 8.14
CA ILE A 208 7.77 14.57 7.10
C ILE A 208 6.51 15.37 6.75
N PRO A 209 6.46 16.70 6.98
CA PRO A 209 5.35 17.52 6.50
C PRO A 209 5.23 17.42 4.98
N PHE A 210 4.01 17.28 4.49
CA PHE A 210 3.69 17.12 3.08
C PHE A 210 2.64 18.16 2.66
N GLU A 211 3.10 19.39 2.49
CA GLU A 211 2.28 20.55 2.12
C GLU A 211 2.41 20.86 0.63
N VAL A 212 1.96 19.92 -0.21
CA VAL A 212 1.98 20.07 -1.68
C VAL A 212 0.77 20.83 -2.21
N CYS A 213 -0.29 20.93 -1.41
CA CYS A 213 -1.51 21.65 -1.75
C CYS A 213 -1.49 23.07 -1.19
N THR A 214 -1.41 24.05 -2.09
CA THR A 214 -1.56 25.48 -1.81
C THR A 214 -2.89 26.02 -2.33
N ALA A 215 -3.30 27.20 -1.90
CA ALA A 215 -4.52 27.86 -2.40
C ALA A 215 -4.54 28.03 -3.93
N GLU A 216 -3.37 28.16 -4.56
CA GLU A 216 -3.22 28.33 -6.01
C GLU A 216 -3.13 27.01 -6.78
N SER A 217 -2.96 25.87 -6.09
CA SER A 217 -2.71 24.57 -6.74
C SER A 217 -3.82 24.20 -7.73
N CYS A 218 -5.08 24.48 -7.39
CA CYS A 218 -6.26 24.26 -8.23
C CYS A 218 -6.95 25.57 -8.64
N ASN A 219 -6.20 26.69 -8.69
CA ASN A 219 -6.68 28.02 -9.08
C ASN A 219 -7.95 28.49 -8.33
N GLY A 220 -8.21 27.99 -7.12
CA GLY A 220 -9.41 28.31 -6.35
C GLY A 220 -10.72 27.71 -6.88
N HIS A 221 -10.66 26.84 -7.89
CA HIS A 221 -11.82 26.27 -8.59
C HIS A 221 -11.88 24.75 -8.49
N GLY A 222 -11.34 24.22 -7.39
CA GLY A 222 -11.34 22.81 -7.12
C GLY A 222 -10.61 22.47 -5.83
N LYS A 223 -10.76 21.23 -5.41
CA LYS A 223 -10.08 20.68 -4.23
C LYS A 223 -8.75 20.07 -4.63
N CYS A 224 -7.68 20.54 -4.00
CA CYS A 224 -6.35 19.93 -4.12
C CYS A 224 -6.25 18.67 -3.26
N ILE A 225 -5.68 17.62 -3.83
CA ILE A 225 -5.48 16.33 -3.19
C ILE A 225 -4.01 15.93 -3.40
N PRO A 226 -3.24 15.72 -2.33
CA PRO A 226 -1.88 15.21 -2.45
C PRO A 226 -1.88 13.85 -3.14
N SER A 227 -1.01 13.70 -4.15
CA SER A 227 -0.86 12.47 -4.91
C SER A 227 0.03 11.50 -4.13
N ASP A 228 -0.14 10.21 -4.40
CA ASP A 228 0.81 9.18 -4.00
C ASP A 228 1.43 8.51 -5.23
N ALA A 229 2.38 7.60 -4.99
CA ALA A 229 3.09 6.89 -6.04
C ALA A 229 2.17 6.02 -6.94
N HIS A 230 0.96 5.67 -6.49
CA HIS A 230 0.00 4.89 -7.26
C HIS A 230 -0.88 5.75 -8.19
N PHE A 231 -0.98 7.07 -7.96
CA PHE A 231 -1.76 7.97 -8.81
C PHE A 231 -0.96 8.61 -9.93
N ASN A 232 0.20 9.16 -9.64
CA ASN A 232 1.06 9.77 -10.65
C ASN A 232 2.49 9.89 -10.12
N LEU A 233 3.45 9.29 -10.82
CA LEU A 233 4.88 9.37 -10.46
C LEU A 233 5.46 10.77 -10.66
N TYR A 234 4.80 11.62 -11.46
CA TYR A 234 5.34 12.91 -11.88
C TYR A 234 4.70 14.11 -11.18
N ASP A 235 3.43 14.01 -10.77
CA ASP A 235 2.71 15.10 -10.11
C ASP A 235 2.48 14.81 -8.63
N GLN A 236 2.88 15.77 -7.78
CA GLN A 236 2.79 15.65 -6.32
C GLN A 236 1.37 15.87 -5.78
N PHE A 237 0.44 16.37 -6.60
CA PHE A 237 -0.95 16.59 -6.25
C PHE A 237 -1.84 16.50 -7.50
N MET A 238 -3.15 16.38 -7.27
CA MET A 238 -4.18 16.46 -8.29
C MET A 238 -5.32 17.37 -7.85
N CYS A 239 -6.10 17.84 -8.82
CA CYS A 239 -7.24 18.71 -8.57
C CYS A 239 -8.55 18.02 -8.93
N LEU A 240 -9.51 18.04 -7.99
CA LEU A 240 -10.91 17.75 -8.28
C LEU A 240 -11.61 19.08 -8.55
N CYS A 241 -11.88 19.36 -9.83
CA CYS A 241 -12.48 20.62 -10.23
C CYS A 241 -13.96 20.69 -9.87
N ASP A 242 -14.41 21.90 -9.57
CA ASP A 242 -15.82 22.19 -9.42
C ASP A 242 -16.56 21.97 -10.75
N LYS A 243 -17.89 21.83 -10.70
CA LYS A 243 -18.75 21.39 -11.83
C LYS A 243 -18.58 22.20 -13.13
N GLU A 244 -18.05 23.41 -13.05
CA GLU A 244 -17.88 24.35 -14.16
C GLU A 244 -16.42 24.54 -14.58
N TRP A 245 -15.49 23.78 -14.00
CA TRP A 245 -14.06 23.94 -14.25
C TRP A 245 -13.43 22.63 -14.70
N MET A 246 -12.42 22.72 -15.56
CA MET A 246 -11.75 21.58 -16.18
C MET A 246 -10.24 21.83 -16.35
N ASP A 247 -9.56 20.81 -16.89
CA ASP A 247 -8.10 20.63 -16.92
C ASP A 247 -7.51 20.21 -15.56
N SER A 248 -6.30 19.65 -15.60
CA SER A 248 -5.47 19.17 -14.48
C SER A 248 -5.35 20.13 -13.29
N ARG A 249 -5.54 21.43 -13.52
CA ARG A 249 -5.40 22.51 -12.52
C ARG A 249 -6.68 23.34 -12.34
N CYS A 250 -7.80 22.93 -12.93
CA CYS A 250 -9.07 23.68 -12.88
C CYS A 250 -8.97 25.11 -13.39
N LYS A 251 -8.28 25.30 -14.52
CA LYS A 251 -7.99 26.63 -15.10
C LYS A 251 -9.05 27.09 -16.09
N PHE A 252 -9.71 26.17 -16.76
CA PHE A 252 -10.63 26.49 -17.84
C PHE A 252 -12.05 26.25 -17.39
N GLN A 253 -12.94 27.18 -17.73
CA GLN A 253 -14.37 26.95 -17.56
C GLN A 253 -14.87 25.97 -18.61
N ALA A 254 -15.72 25.04 -18.18
CA ALA A 254 -16.39 24.12 -19.09
C ALA A 254 -17.31 24.91 -20.04
N PRO A 255 -17.30 24.58 -21.35
CA PRO A 255 -18.28 25.15 -22.25
C PRO A 255 -19.69 24.74 -21.81
N VAL A 256 -20.56 25.73 -21.63
CA VAL A 256 -21.98 25.59 -21.26
C VAL A 256 -22.77 24.94 -22.39
#